data_AF-A0A2M7K7N5-F1
#
_entry.id   AF-A0A2M7K7N5-F1
#
_cell.length_a   1.000
_cell.length_b   1.000
_cell.length_c   1.000
_cell.angle_alpha   90.00
_cell.angle_beta   90.00
_cell.angle_gamma   90.00
#
_symmetry.space_group_name_H-M   'P 1'
#
loop_
_entity.id
_entity.type
_entity.pdbx_description
1 polymer ?
#
loop_
_entity_poly.entity_id
_entity_poly.type
_entity_poly.pdbx_seq_one_letter_code
_entity_poly.pdbx_strand_id
1 'polypeptide(L)'
;MNKSEILYKGLITLGKERTTEYFKNVELFESQFKYGEINHGCFKEMYETLEANDTYPARQDFFEKIPYLEDECKKCYKYFMKPRNKSVKGLDVQLGKLLEEIFIEYFKTQSINIIRADLKNRRYPDLLILDNSKEIIGYIELKYHAAPFLLTYRMRPGRECYEGSLTLDKEKVAKQLKIIFSELDRPVFYVHWVDFPCMKGIFYQTSEQLHEILLKGSDEYYRKTREGDFVERKDGTIKKVGFSEKFYPSLTEMGSFEELIKTINNNK
;
A
#
# COMPACT_ATOMS: atom_id res chain seq x y z
N MET A 1 5.20 21.53 2.27
CA MET A 1 5.32 20.08 2.54
C MET A 1 5.36 19.86 4.04
N ASN A 2 4.50 18.97 4.53
CA ASN A 2 4.53 18.50 5.91
C ASN A 2 5.67 17.47 6.14
N LYS A 3 5.79 16.98 7.37
CA LYS A 3 6.83 16.02 7.74
C LYS A 3 6.64 14.63 7.11
N SER A 4 5.41 14.15 6.93
CA SER A 4 5.11 12.88 6.26
C SER A 4 5.60 12.86 4.81
N GLU A 5 5.43 13.96 4.08
CA GLU A 5 5.95 14.12 2.72
C GLU A 5 7.48 14.15 2.67
N ILE A 6 8.11 14.84 3.62
CA ILE A 6 9.58 14.87 3.76
C ILE A 6 10.12 13.46 3.99
N LEU A 7 9.48 12.70 4.88
CA LEU A 7 9.84 11.32 5.17
C LEU A 7 9.71 10.43 3.94
N TYR A 8 8.59 10.54 3.21
CA TYR A 8 8.39 9.79 1.97
C TYR A 8 9.46 10.11 0.92
N LYS A 9 9.80 11.39 0.73
CA LYS A 9 10.86 11.82 -0.19
C LYS A 9 12.23 11.26 0.21
N GLY A 10 12.52 11.21 1.50
CA GLY A 10 13.73 10.57 2.03
C GLY A 10 13.79 9.08 1.67
N LEU A 11 12.68 8.35 1.87
CA LEU A 11 12.57 6.93 1.56
C LEU A 11 12.85 6.64 0.08
N ILE A 12 12.16 7.33 -0.84
CA ILE A 12 12.35 7.10 -2.29
C ILE A 12 13.74 7.55 -2.76
N THR A 13 14.32 8.56 -2.13
CA THR A 13 15.67 9.05 -2.46
C THR A 13 16.72 8.04 -2.05
N LEU A 14 16.60 7.44 -0.85
CA LEU A 14 17.47 6.36 -0.39
C LEU A 14 17.36 5.11 -1.28
N GLY A 15 16.16 4.82 -1.80
CA GLY A 15 15.93 3.67 -2.68
C GLY A 15 16.33 3.89 -4.15
N LYS A 16 16.57 5.13 -4.58
CA LYS A 16 16.55 5.56 -5.98
C LYS A 16 17.44 4.72 -6.90
N GLU A 17 18.69 4.48 -6.51
CA GLU A 17 19.65 3.71 -7.33
C GLU A 17 19.15 2.28 -7.54
N ARG A 18 18.76 1.60 -6.46
CA ARG A 18 18.31 0.22 -6.51
C ARG A 18 16.98 0.06 -7.26
N THR A 19 16.03 0.99 -7.09
CA THR A 19 14.79 0.97 -7.87
C THR A 19 15.05 1.23 -9.35
N THR A 20 15.96 2.16 -9.68
CA THR A 20 16.35 2.44 -11.07
C THR A 20 16.97 1.21 -11.73
N GLU A 21 17.91 0.55 -11.03
CA GLU A 21 18.55 -0.66 -11.51
C GLU A 21 17.56 -1.82 -11.68
N TYR A 22 16.66 -2.03 -10.71
CA TYR A 22 15.65 -3.09 -10.76
C TYR A 22 14.70 -2.93 -11.96
N PHE A 23 14.30 -1.69 -12.26
CA PHE A 23 13.36 -1.38 -13.33
C PHE A 23 14.02 -0.93 -14.64
N LYS A 24 15.34 -1.09 -14.81
CA LYS A 24 16.06 -0.60 -16.00
C LYS A 24 15.54 -1.12 -17.35
N ASN A 25 14.87 -2.28 -17.34
CA ASN A 25 14.30 -2.93 -18.52
C ASN A 25 12.77 -2.82 -18.60
N VAL A 26 12.16 -1.97 -17.77
CA VAL A 26 10.70 -1.81 -17.68
C VAL A 26 10.36 -0.34 -17.81
N GLU A 27 9.44 -0.01 -18.72
CA GLU A 27 8.88 1.34 -18.82
C GLU A 27 7.92 1.58 -17.65
N LEU A 28 8.34 2.38 -16.67
CA LEU A 28 7.51 2.81 -15.55
C LEU A 28 6.60 3.98 -15.93
N PHE A 29 5.58 4.22 -15.12
CA PHE A 29 4.89 5.50 -15.17
C PHE A 29 5.87 6.61 -14.78
N GLU A 30 5.81 7.76 -15.46
CA GLU A 30 6.88 8.78 -15.39
C GLU A 30 7.16 9.32 -13.98
N SER A 31 6.15 9.33 -13.10
CA SER A 31 6.24 9.79 -11.71
C SER A 31 6.42 8.66 -10.69
N GLN A 32 6.60 7.40 -11.10
CA GLN A 32 6.85 6.29 -10.18
C GLN A 32 8.20 6.46 -9.47
N PHE A 33 8.24 6.24 -8.14
CA PHE A 33 9.38 6.57 -7.27
C PHE A 33 9.87 8.03 -7.34
N LYS A 34 8.98 8.96 -7.68
CA LYS A 34 9.24 10.41 -7.66
C LYS A 34 8.17 11.11 -6.84
N TYR A 35 8.48 12.30 -6.35
CA TYR A 35 7.54 13.14 -5.60
C TYR A 35 7.72 14.59 -6.00
N GLY A 36 6.68 15.17 -6.63
CA GLY A 36 6.67 16.53 -7.14
C GLY A 36 5.48 17.34 -6.64
N GLU A 37 5.24 18.47 -7.30
CA GLU A 37 4.19 19.44 -6.92
C GLU A 37 2.78 18.86 -7.01
N ILE A 38 2.50 18.04 -8.03
CA ILE A 38 1.21 17.33 -8.15
C ILE A 38 0.98 16.46 -6.91
N ASN A 39 2.01 15.72 -6.46
CA ASN A 39 1.89 14.82 -5.32
C ASN A 39 1.66 15.60 -4.03
N HIS A 40 2.35 16.73 -3.86
CA HIS A 40 2.12 17.65 -2.73
C HIS A 40 0.68 18.16 -2.70
N GLY A 41 0.17 18.67 -3.84
CA GLY A 41 -1.21 19.14 -3.94
C GLY A 41 -2.23 18.04 -3.66
N CYS A 42 -1.99 16.82 -4.17
CA CYS A 42 -2.85 15.67 -3.90
C CYS A 42 -2.81 15.28 -2.42
N PHE A 43 -1.64 15.22 -1.78
CA PHE A 43 -1.54 14.90 -0.35
C PHE A 43 -2.35 15.88 0.49
N LYS A 44 -2.20 17.18 0.22
CA LYS A 44 -2.91 18.23 0.95
C LYS A 44 -4.43 18.17 0.76
N GLU A 45 -4.88 18.17 -0.49
CA GLU A 45 -6.31 18.32 -0.79
C GLU A 45 -7.09 17.00 -0.72
N MET A 46 -6.46 15.86 -0.98
CA MET A 46 -7.12 14.55 -1.04
C MET A 46 -6.85 13.64 0.16
N TYR A 47 -5.96 14.04 1.08
CA TYR A 47 -5.72 13.31 2.33
C TYR A 47 -5.83 14.22 3.55
N GLU A 48 -5.08 15.31 3.65
CA GLU A 48 -5.11 16.15 4.87
C GLU A 48 -6.42 16.93 5.06
N THR A 49 -7.02 17.38 3.95
CA THR A 49 -8.21 18.24 3.99
C THR A 49 -9.51 17.44 4.01
N LEU A 50 -9.47 16.17 3.58
CA LEU A 50 -10.66 15.32 3.55
C LEU A 50 -10.85 14.63 4.88
N GLU A 51 -12.05 14.74 5.42
CA GLU A 51 -12.50 13.91 6.52
C GLU A 51 -12.99 12.56 5.99
N ALA A 52 -12.92 11.52 6.85
CA ALA A 52 -13.46 10.21 6.55
C ALA A 52 -14.96 10.31 6.27
N ASN A 53 -15.37 9.77 5.11
CA ASN A 53 -16.74 9.87 4.63
C ASN A 53 -17.13 8.62 3.83
N ASP A 54 -18.43 8.36 3.71
CA ASP A 54 -18.97 7.32 2.83
C ASP A 54 -18.81 7.69 1.35
N THR A 55 -18.82 8.99 1.05
CA THR A 55 -18.65 9.52 -0.30
C THR A 55 -17.50 10.53 -0.36
N TYR A 56 -16.60 10.32 -1.31
CA TYR A 56 -15.46 11.20 -1.56
C TYR A 56 -15.71 12.08 -2.79
N PRO A 57 -15.17 13.31 -2.83
CA PRO A 57 -15.25 14.17 -4.00
C PRO A 57 -14.68 13.48 -5.24
N ALA A 58 -15.26 13.77 -6.40
CA ALA A 58 -14.76 13.24 -7.65
C ALA A 58 -13.35 13.81 -7.90
N ARG A 59 -12.46 13.04 -8.54
CA ARG A 59 -11.10 13.55 -8.83
C ARG A 59 -11.11 14.85 -9.66
N GLN A 60 -12.15 15.06 -10.46
CA GLN A 60 -12.39 16.26 -11.26
C GLN A 60 -12.58 17.51 -10.39
N ASP A 61 -13.12 17.37 -9.19
CA ASP A 61 -13.37 18.49 -8.25
C ASP A 61 -12.06 19.12 -7.75
N PHE A 62 -10.92 18.47 -8.02
CA PHE A 62 -9.59 18.95 -7.66
C PHE A 62 -8.80 19.52 -8.84
N PHE A 63 -9.30 19.48 -10.08
CA PHE A 63 -8.54 19.91 -11.25
C PHE A 63 -8.19 21.40 -11.23
N GLU A 64 -9.08 22.23 -10.69
CA GLU A 64 -8.81 23.67 -10.52
C GLU A 64 -7.90 23.97 -9.33
N LYS A 65 -7.87 23.08 -8.32
CA LYS A 65 -7.12 23.26 -7.08
C LYS A 65 -5.68 22.75 -7.16
N ILE A 66 -5.45 21.71 -7.96
CA ILE A 66 -4.15 21.04 -8.08
C ILE A 66 -3.64 21.24 -9.50
N PRO A 67 -2.64 22.11 -9.71
CA PRO A 67 -2.05 22.34 -11.01
C PRO A 67 -1.62 21.04 -11.69
N TYR A 68 -1.91 20.93 -12.99
CA TYR A 68 -1.55 19.79 -13.85
C TYR A 68 -2.20 18.43 -13.51
N LEU A 69 -3.10 18.37 -12.52
CA LEU A 69 -3.74 17.11 -12.12
C LEU A 69 -4.59 16.50 -13.24
N GLU A 70 -5.31 17.31 -14.01
CA GLU A 70 -6.13 16.82 -15.12
C GLU A 70 -5.28 16.05 -16.14
N ASP A 71 -4.13 16.61 -16.51
CA ASP A 71 -3.22 16.00 -17.49
C ASP A 71 -2.55 14.75 -16.91
N GLU A 72 -2.15 14.78 -15.64
CA GLU A 72 -1.66 13.58 -14.94
C GLU A 72 -2.71 12.46 -14.93
N CYS A 73 -3.98 12.79 -14.68
CA CYS A 73 -5.08 11.84 -14.72
C CYS A 73 -5.27 11.24 -16.12
N LYS A 74 -5.19 12.06 -17.18
CA LYS A 74 -5.25 11.58 -18.57
C LYS A 74 -4.11 10.61 -18.89
N LYS A 75 -2.87 10.94 -18.50
CA LYS A 75 -1.70 10.07 -18.68
C LYS A 75 -1.84 8.78 -17.88
N CYS A 76 -2.24 8.88 -16.61
CA CYS A 76 -2.48 7.76 -15.72
C CYS A 76 -3.50 6.78 -16.33
N TYR A 77 -4.62 7.31 -16.84
CA TYR A 77 -5.63 6.49 -17.53
C TYR A 77 -5.06 5.78 -18.75
N LYS A 78 -4.36 6.51 -19.63
CA LYS A 78 -3.73 5.94 -20.82
C LYS A 78 -2.71 4.86 -20.51
N TYR A 79 -1.96 4.99 -19.40
CA TYR A 79 -0.95 4.02 -19.00
C TYR A 79 -1.57 2.77 -18.35
N PHE A 80 -2.38 2.93 -17.31
CA PHE A 80 -2.87 1.81 -16.49
C PHE A 80 -4.08 1.07 -17.05
N MET A 81 -4.78 1.64 -18.05
CA MET A 81 -5.86 0.93 -18.75
C MET A 81 -5.36 0.00 -19.86
N LYS A 82 -4.06 0.03 -20.20
CA LYS A 82 -3.47 -0.96 -21.08
C LYS A 82 -3.54 -2.34 -20.42
N PRO A 83 -3.92 -3.41 -21.14
CA PRO A 83 -3.88 -4.76 -20.62
C PRO A 83 -2.47 -5.08 -20.08
N ARG A 84 -2.40 -5.56 -18.84
CA ARG A 84 -1.13 -5.97 -18.25
C ARG A 84 -0.68 -7.30 -18.87
N ASN A 85 0.63 -7.47 -18.97
CA ASN A 85 1.25 -8.75 -19.27
C ASN A 85 0.91 -9.79 -18.18
N LYS A 86 1.20 -11.07 -18.47
CA LYS A 86 1.01 -12.16 -17.50
C LYS A 86 1.72 -11.85 -16.18
N SER A 87 1.02 -12.08 -15.06
CA SER A 87 1.60 -11.92 -13.73
C SER A 87 2.69 -12.97 -13.50
N VAL A 88 3.89 -12.52 -13.17
CA VAL A 88 5.03 -13.39 -12.85
C VAL A 88 5.31 -13.30 -11.35
N LYS A 89 4.82 -14.30 -10.60
CA LYS A 89 4.93 -14.34 -9.14
C LYS A 89 6.37 -14.19 -8.61
N GLY A 90 7.37 -14.69 -9.34
CA GLY A 90 8.78 -14.54 -8.96
C GLY A 90 9.25 -13.09 -8.92
N LEU A 91 8.82 -12.27 -9.89
CA LEU A 91 9.17 -10.85 -9.96
C LEU A 91 8.45 -10.04 -8.88
N ASP A 92 7.22 -10.41 -8.55
CA ASP A 92 6.46 -9.80 -7.45
C ASP A 92 7.18 -10.00 -6.10
N VAL A 93 7.67 -11.21 -5.84
CA VAL A 93 8.45 -11.52 -4.62
C VAL A 93 9.78 -10.77 -4.59
N GLN A 94 10.47 -10.65 -5.73
CA GLN A 94 11.73 -9.90 -5.83
C GLN A 94 11.53 -8.41 -5.56
N LEU A 95 10.48 -7.82 -6.15
CA LEU A 95 10.13 -6.42 -5.90
C LEU A 95 9.77 -6.18 -4.44
N GLY A 96 8.93 -7.04 -3.84
CA GLY A 96 8.58 -6.94 -2.42
C GLY A 96 9.82 -6.92 -1.53
N LYS A 97 10.75 -7.85 -1.76
CA LYS A 97 12.02 -7.90 -1.02
C LYS A 97 12.86 -6.63 -1.16
N LEU A 98 12.99 -6.11 -2.38
CA LEU A 98 13.72 -4.87 -2.62
C LEU A 98 13.12 -3.71 -1.84
N LEU A 99 11.79 -3.57 -1.86
CA LEU A 99 11.09 -2.49 -1.18
C LEU A 99 11.15 -2.63 0.34
N GLU A 100 11.05 -3.85 0.87
CA GLU A 100 11.30 -4.13 2.30
C GLU A 100 12.70 -3.70 2.73
N GLU A 101 13.73 -4.00 1.93
CA GLU A 101 15.12 -3.63 2.25
C GLU A 101 15.30 -2.10 2.28
N ILE A 102 14.76 -1.40 1.29
CA ILE A 102 14.77 0.08 1.26
C ILE A 102 14.03 0.64 2.48
N PHE A 103 12.87 0.07 2.82
CA PHE A 103 12.06 0.50 3.96
C PHE A 103 12.79 0.28 5.29
N ILE A 104 13.37 -0.91 5.50
CA ILE A 104 14.17 -1.25 6.68
C ILE A 104 15.34 -0.26 6.85
N GLU A 105 16.10 -0.03 5.78
CA GLU A 105 17.25 0.87 5.83
C GLU A 105 16.83 2.31 6.12
N TYR A 106 15.74 2.77 5.53
CA TYR A 106 15.23 4.10 5.79
C TYR A 106 14.80 4.27 7.26
N PHE A 107 14.09 3.30 7.84
CA PHE A 107 13.72 3.35 9.26
C PHE A 107 14.93 3.37 10.21
N LYS A 108 16.04 2.72 9.83
CA LYS A 108 17.30 2.83 10.59
C LYS A 108 17.85 4.25 10.61
N THR A 109 17.70 5.02 9.53
CA THR A 109 18.04 6.46 9.51
C THR A 109 17.16 7.29 10.45
N GLN A 110 15.98 6.77 10.81
CA GLN A 110 15.05 7.36 11.80
C GLN A 110 15.26 6.77 13.20
N SER A 111 16.39 6.09 13.43
CA SER A 111 16.73 5.41 14.69
C SER A 111 15.71 4.35 15.11
N ILE A 112 14.99 3.74 14.18
CA ILE A 112 14.07 2.62 14.43
C ILE A 112 14.71 1.35 13.89
N ASN A 113 14.89 0.35 14.75
CA ASN A 113 15.47 -0.92 14.35
C ASN A 113 14.37 -1.84 13.81
N ILE A 114 14.43 -2.14 12.51
CA ILE A 114 13.52 -3.06 11.83
C ILE A 114 14.32 -4.18 11.18
N ILE A 115 13.83 -5.41 11.29
CA ILE A 115 14.37 -6.58 10.60
C ILE A 115 13.25 -7.37 9.93
N ARG A 116 13.57 -8.24 8.97
CA ARG A 116 12.59 -9.18 8.42
C ARG A 116 12.15 -10.17 9.51
N ALA A 117 10.86 -10.49 9.53
CA ALA A 117 10.32 -11.54 10.39
C ALA A 117 10.78 -12.93 9.95
N ASP A 118 10.52 -13.94 10.79
CA ASP A 118 10.99 -15.32 10.57
C ASP A 118 10.60 -15.85 9.19
N LEU A 119 11.61 -16.05 8.34
CA LEU A 119 11.47 -16.55 6.98
C LEU A 119 10.92 -17.98 6.91
N LYS A 120 10.91 -18.72 8.03
CA LYS A 120 10.35 -20.06 8.15
C LYS A 120 8.82 -20.03 8.29
N ASN A 121 8.25 -19.09 9.05
CA ASN A 121 6.80 -18.93 9.19
C ASN A 121 6.28 -17.72 8.42
N ARG A 122 6.07 -17.88 7.11
CA ARG A 122 5.56 -16.85 6.20
C ARG A 122 4.10 -16.42 6.42
N ARG A 123 3.50 -16.82 7.54
CA ARG A 123 2.16 -16.40 7.95
C ARG A 123 2.21 -15.16 8.86
N TYR A 124 3.36 -14.88 9.44
CA TYR A 124 3.58 -13.73 10.31
C TYR A 124 3.76 -12.46 9.47
N PRO A 125 3.58 -11.27 10.07
CA PRO A 125 3.83 -10.01 9.37
C PRO A 125 5.25 -9.94 8.80
N ASP A 126 5.42 -9.20 7.70
CA ASP A 126 6.68 -9.15 6.94
C ASP A 126 7.92 -8.74 7.79
N LEU A 127 7.76 -7.82 8.73
CA LEU A 127 8.85 -7.20 9.49
C LEU A 127 8.61 -7.18 11.02
N LEU A 128 9.71 -7.18 11.78
CA LEU A 128 9.77 -6.99 13.23
C LEU A 128 10.33 -5.62 13.55
N ILE A 129 9.73 -4.95 14.54
CA ILE A 129 10.26 -3.73 15.14
C ILE A 129 10.91 -4.11 16.47
N LEU A 130 12.16 -3.70 16.65
CA LEU A 130 12.96 -4.00 17.82
C LEU A 130 13.27 -2.74 18.62
N ASP A 131 13.28 -2.87 19.95
CA ASP A 131 13.84 -1.85 20.84
C ASP A 131 15.39 -1.90 20.87
N ASN A 132 15.99 -1.10 21.76
CA ASN A 132 17.44 -1.09 21.97
C ASN A 132 17.97 -2.38 22.61
N SER A 133 17.12 -3.12 23.32
CA SER A 133 17.42 -4.41 23.96
C SER A 133 17.29 -5.60 22.99
N LYS A 134 16.83 -5.35 21.76
CA LYS A 134 16.47 -6.34 20.73
C LYS A 134 15.20 -7.15 21.04
N GLU A 135 14.38 -6.66 21.96
CA GLU A 135 13.04 -7.19 22.21
C GLU A 135 12.08 -6.71 21.13
N ILE A 136 11.09 -7.55 20.80
CA ILE A 136 10.06 -7.21 19.81
C ILE A 136 9.04 -6.29 20.46
N ILE A 137 8.89 -5.09 19.88
CA ILE A 137 7.91 -4.09 20.33
C ILE A 137 6.74 -3.92 19.35
N GLY A 138 6.83 -4.53 18.17
CA GLY A 138 5.75 -4.52 17.20
C GLY A 138 6.13 -5.21 15.90
N TYR A 139 5.16 -5.28 15.00
CA TYR A 139 5.28 -5.92 13.70
C TYR A 139 4.78 -4.99 12.59
N ILE A 140 5.28 -5.18 11.37
CA ILE A 140 4.79 -4.49 10.18
C ILE A 140 4.45 -5.49 9.08
N GLU A 141 3.24 -5.42 8.55
CA GLU A 141 2.88 -6.01 7.26
C GLU A 141 3.01 -4.90 6.20
N LEU A 142 3.96 -5.02 5.28
CA LEU A 142 4.25 -3.99 4.28
C LEU A 142 3.51 -4.28 2.97
N LYS A 143 2.88 -3.26 2.39
CA LYS A 143 2.11 -3.36 1.14
C LYS A 143 2.48 -2.22 0.21
N TYR A 144 2.93 -2.56 -1.01
CA TYR A 144 3.25 -1.57 -2.03
C TYR A 144 2.12 -1.44 -3.06
N HIS A 145 1.75 -0.20 -3.38
CA HIS A 145 0.64 0.14 -4.26
C HIS A 145 1.08 1.17 -5.30
N ALA A 146 1.41 0.73 -6.51
CA ALA A 146 1.79 1.62 -7.62
C ALA A 146 0.67 1.88 -8.63
N ALA A 147 -0.32 1.00 -8.68
CA ALA A 147 -1.31 1.00 -9.75
C ALA A 147 -2.72 1.23 -9.20
N PRO A 148 -3.30 2.43 -9.38
CA PRO A 148 -4.62 2.74 -8.87
C PRO A 148 -5.72 1.99 -9.64
N PHE A 149 -6.82 1.68 -8.96
CA PHE A 149 -8.05 1.15 -9.55
C PHE A 149 -8.87 2.31 -10.12
N LEU A 150 -8.56 2.68 -11.36
CA LEU A 150 -9.13 3.86 -12.03
C LEU A 150 -10.65 3.86 -12.20
N LEU A 151 -11.28 2.69 -12.11
CA LEU A 151 -12.73 2.52 -12.25
C LEU A 151 -13.41 2.17 -10.93
N THR A 152 -12.77 2.41 -9.79
CA THR A 152 -13.37 2.15 -8.47
C THR A 152 -14.75 2.78 -8.34
N TYR A 153 -14.93 4.03 -8.78
CA TYR A 153 -16.22 4.73 -8.74
C TYR A 153 -17.37 4.01 -9.47
N ARG A 154 -17.08 3.17 -10.46
CA ARG A 154 -18.08 2.34 -11.16
C ARG A 154 -18.44 1.07 -10.39
N MET A 155 -17.48 0.56 -9.62
CA MET A 155 -17.61 -0.68 -8.87
C MET A 155 -18.14 -0.42 -7.46
N ARG A 156 -17.86 0.76 -6.92
CA ARG A 156 -18.25 1.24 -5.61
C ARG A 156 -18.58 2.74 -5.72
N PRO A 157 -19.86 3.09 -5.95
CA PRO A 157 -20.31 4.46 -5.98
C PRO A 157 -19.88 5.22 -4.71
N GLY A 158 -19.47 6.47 -4.86
CA GLY A 158 -18.95 7.29 -3.76
C GLY A 158 -17.45 7.11 -3.46
N ARG A 159 -16.75 6.17 -4.10
CA ARG A 159 -15.32 5.94 -3.88
C ARG A 159 -14.51 6.25 -5.13
N GLU A 160 -13.53 7.13 -5.01
CA GLU A 160 -12.65 7.52 -6.12
C GLU A 160 -11.34 6.71 -6.15
N CYS A 161 -10.63 6.77 -7.27
CA CYS A 161 -9.41 5.98 -7.46
C CYS A 161 -8.26 6.37 -6.51
N TYR A 162 -8.17 7.62 -6.06
CA TYR A 162 -7.09 8.04 -5.15
C TYR A 162 -7.27 7.48 -3.73
N GLU A 163 -8.50 7.14 -3.37
CA GLU A 163 -8.88 6.72 -2.02
C GLU A 163 -9.17 5.20 -1.99
N GLY A 164 -9.93 4.69 -2.95
CA GLY A 164 -10.40 3.31 -2.99
C GLY A 164 -9.50 2.37 -3.78
N SER A 165 -8.18 2.58 -3.74
CA SER A 165 -7.21 1.74 -4.46
C SER A 165 -6.32 0.89 -3.58
N LEU A 166 -6.39 1.05 -2.26
CA LEU A 166 -5.57 0.30 -1.28
C LEU A 166 -6.14 -1.10 -1.01
N THR A 167 -6.49 -1.84 -2.06
CA THR A 167 -7.23 -3.09 -1.93
C THR A 167 -6.41 -4.17 -1.25
N LEU A 168 -7.05 -4.91 -0.36
CA LEU A 168 -6.48 -6.07 0.33
C LEU A 168 -7.34 -7.31 0.08
N ASP A 169 -6.70 -8.48 0.07
CA ASP A 169 -7.38 -9.77 -0.06
C ASP A 169 -8.07 -10.15 1.25
N LYS A 170 -9.42 -10.14 1.27
CA LYS A 170 -10.23 -10.35 2.49
C LYS A 170 -9.85 -11.65 3.20
N GLU A 171 -9.84 -12.76 2.48
CA GLU A 171 -9.53 -14.07 3.05
C GLU A 171 -8.09 -14.15 3.59
N LYS A 172 -7.13 -13.51 2.90
CA LYS A 172 -5.73 -13.49 3.33
C LYS A 172 -5.57 -12.71 4.62
N VAL A 173 -6.16 -11.51 4.69
CA VAL A 173 -6.12 -10.66 5.88
C VAL A 173 -6.85 -11.33 7.04
N ALA A 174 -8.05 -11.88 6.82
CA ALA A 174 -8.79 -12.57 7.88
C ALA A 174 -8.00 -13.76 8.47
N LYS A 175 -7.26 -14.50 7.63
CA LYS A 175 -6.37 -15.57 8.10
C LYS A 175 -5.18 -15.03 8.90
N GLN A 176 -4.60 -13.91 8.47
CA GLN A 176 -3.48 -13.30 9.17
C GLN A 176 -3.90 -12.71 10.52
N LEU A 177 -5.04 -12.00 10.58
CA LEU A 177 -5.58 -11.45 11.82
C LEU A 177 -5.87 -12.54 12.87
N LYS A 178 -6.36 -13.71 12.45
CA LYS A 178 -6.52 -14.85 13.37
C LYS A 178 -5.21 -15.24 14.04
N ILE A 179 -4.12 -15.30 13.27
CA ILE A 179 -2.78 -15.63 13.78
C ILE A 179 -2.26 -14.51 14.68
N ILE A 180 -2.42 -13.25 14.26
CA ILE A 180 -2.03 -12.08 15.04
C ILE A 180 -2.69 -12.13 16.42
N PHE A 181 -4.02 -12.26 16.47
CA PHE A 181 -4.75 -12.23 17.75
C PHE A 181 -4.59 -13.50 18.59
N SER A 182 -4.16 -14.63 18.01
CA SER A 182 -3.94 -15.87 18.77
C SER A 182 -2.50 -16.07 19.22
N GLU A 183 -1.52 -15.57 18.47
CA GLU A 183 -0.09 -15.89 18.65
C GLU A 183 0.77 -14.67 19.00
N LEU A 184 0.34 -13.43 18.71
CA LEU A 184 1.14 -12.22 18.93
C LEU A 184 0.58 -11.37 20.08
N ASP A 185 1.47 -10.85 20.91
CA ASP A 185 1.17 -10.00 22.08
C ASP A 185 1.71 -8.57 21.90
N ARG A 186 2.01 -8.17 20.66
CA ARG A 186 2.53 -6.85 20.29
C ARG A 186 1.72 -6.26 19.13
N PRO A 187 1.67 -4.92 19.01
CA PRO A 187 0.91 -4.26 17.94
C PRO A 187 1.43 -4.66 16.56
N VAL A 188 0.50 -4.81 15.61
CA VAL A 188 0.80 -5.05 14.20
C VAL A 188 0.29 -3.88 13.36
N PHE A 189 1.18 -3.30 12.57
CA PHE A 189 0.86 -2.20 11.67
C PHE A 189 0.78 -2.70 10.22
N TYR A 190 -0.35 -2.50 9.57
CA TYR A 190 -0.48 -2.66 8.12
C TYR A 190 -0.04 -1.37 7.46
N VAL A 191 1.14 -1.38 6.84
CA VAL A 191 1.78 -0.21 6.26
C VAL A 191 1.63 -0.24 4.75
N HIS A 192 1.03 0.81 4.21
CA HIS A 192 0.75 1.01 2.79
C HIS A 192 1.75 2.01 2.22
N TRP A 193 2.71 1.51 1.45
CA TRP A 193 3.54 2.34 0.56
C TRP A 193 2.75 2.62 -0.71
N VAL A 194 2.22 3.84 -0.79
CA VAL A 194 1.40 4.31 -1.91
C VAL A 194 2.27 5.12 -2.85
N ASP A 195 2.30 4.71 -4.11
CA ASP A 195 3.12 5.30 -5.18
C ASP A 195 2.29 5.53 -6.46
N PHE A 196 1.01 5.87 -6.31
CA PHE A 196 0.16 6.23 -7.45
C PHE A 196 0.69 7.51 -8.13
N PRO A 197 0.33 7.78 -9.41
CA PRO A 197 0.77 9.00 -10.08
C PRO A 197 0.44 10.30 -9.33
N CYS A 198 -0.77 10.38 -8.76
CA CYS A 198 -1.24 11.50 -7.96
C CYS A 198 -0.91 11.36 -6.46
N MET A 199 -1.62 10.47 -5.76
CA MET A 199 -1.45 10.26 -4.31
C MET A 199 -0.22 9.40 -4.02
N LYS A 200 0.69 9.91 -3.20
CA LYS A 200 1.91 9.20 -2.77
C LYS A 200 2.18 9.43 -1.29
N GLY A 201 2.65 8.40 -0.60
CA GLY A 201 2.96 8.47 0.82
C GLY A 201 3.14 7.10 1.47
N ILE A 202 3.50 7.11 2.74
CA ILE A 202 3.32 5.95 3.62
C ILE A 202 2.11 6.24 4.51
N PHE A 203 1.17 5.30 4.51
CA PHE A 203 -0.03 5.34 5.35
C PHE A 203 -0.11 4.04 6.15
N TYR A 204 -0.75 4.07 7.31
CA TYR A 204 -0.86 2.87 8.13
C TYR A 204 -2.19 2.77 8.87
N GLN A 205 -2.51 1.54 9.24
CA GLN A 205 -3.62 1.19 10.12
C GLN A 205 -3.17 0.02 11.01
N THR A 206 -3.78 -0.14 12.18
CA THR A 206 -3.47 -1.26 13.09
C THR A 206 -4.26 -2.52 12.70
N SER A 207 -3.82 -3.68 13.20
CA SER A 207 -4.57 -4.93 13.08
C SER A 207 -5.99 -4.82 13.63
N GLU A 208 -6.19 -4.05 14.69
CA GLU A 208 -7.49 -3.83 15.34
C GLU A 208 -8.42 -3.03 14.44
N GLN A 209 -7.95 -1.89 13.90
CA GLN A 209 -8.71 -1.10 12.93
C GLN A 209 -9.12 -1.96 11.71
N LEU A 210 -8.19 -2.78 11.22
CA LEU A 210 -8.45 -3.67 10.09
C LEU A 210 -9.49 -4.75 10.40
N HIS A 211 -9.44 -5.29 11.62
CA HIS A 211 -10.41 -6.26 12.09
C HIS A 211 -11.80 -5.65 12.21
N GLU A 212 -11.92 -4.43 12.74
CA GLU A 212 -13.19 -3.72 12.84
C GLU A 212 -13.82 -3.45 11.47
N ILE A 213 -13.03 -3.03 10.49
CA ILE A 213 -13.50 -2.85 9.10
C ILE A 213 -14.07 -4.15 8.54
N LEU A 214 -13.37 -5.27 8.75
CA LEU A 214 -13.82 -6.59 8.30
C LEU A 214 -15.09 -7.07 8.99
N LEU A 215 -15.28 -6.74 10.27
CA LEU A 215 -16.50 -7.09 11.01
C LEU A 215 -17.72 -6.30 10.53
N LYS A 216 -17.54 -5.04 10.12
CA LYS A 216 -18.61 -4.18 9.59
C LYS A 216 -19.07 -4.63 8.20
N GLY A 217 -18.20 -5.25 7.40
CA GLY A 217 -18.51 -5.72 6.05
C GLY A 217 -18.83 -4.61 5.03
N SER A 218 -18.65 -3.34 5.42
CA SER A 218 -19.03 -2.13 4.66
C SER A 218 -18.18 -1.87 3.40
N ASP A 219 -17.05 -2.55 3.27
CA ASP A 219 -16.00 -2.25 2.30
C ASP A 219 -15.68 -3.44 1.38
N GLU A 220 -16.57 -4.44 1.30
CA GLU A 220 -16.36 -5.67 0.55
C GLU A 220 -16.77 -5.55 -0.92
N TYR A 221 -15.95 -6.10 -1.81
CA TYR A 221 -16.28 -6.21 -3.22
C TYR A 221 -15.78 -7.52 -3.82
N TYR A 222 -16.63 -8.12 -4.65
CA TYR A 222 -16.36 -9.33 -5.40
C TYR A 222 -15.89 -8.98 -6.81
N ARG A 223 -14.58 -9.08 -7.05
CA ARG A 223 -14.06 -8.88 -8.41
C ARG A 223 -14.38 -10.07 -9.30
N LYS A 224 -14.69 -9.77 -10.57
CA LYS A 224 -14.78 -10.78 -11.61
C LYS A 224 -13.46 -11.55 -11.71
N THR A 225 -13.55 -12.87 -11.73
CA THR A 225 -12.41 -13.77 -11.95
C THR A 225 -11.84 -13.55 -13.36
N ARG A 226 -10.52 -13.62 -13.50
CA ARG A 226 -9.78 -13.47 -14.76
C ARG A 226 -8.91 -14.69 -15.00
N GLU A 227 -8.46 -14.90 -16.25
CA GLU A 227 -7.60 -16.03 -16.63
C GLU A 227 -6.35 -16.14 -15.72
N GLY A 228 -5.71 -15.00 -15.42
CA GLY A 228 -4.53 -14.95 -14.53
C GLY A 228 -4.80 -15.32 -13.07
N ASP A 229 -6.05 -15.55 -12.66
CA ASP A 229 -6.38 -16.07 -11.33
C ASP A 229 -6.22 -17.59 -11.23
N PHE A 230 -5.96 -18.25 -12.35
CA PHE A 230 -5.83 -19.69 -12.45
C PHE A 230 -4.40 -20.08 -12.82
N VAL A 231 -3.90 -21.13 -12.17
CA VAL A 231 -2.60 -21.71 -12.48
C VAL A 231 -2.81 -23.20 -12.73
N GLU A 232 -2.30 -23.67 -13.87
CA GLU A 232 -2.22 -25.08 -14.17
C GLU A 232 -1.13 -25.73 -13.31
N ARG A 233 -1.50 -26.81 -12.62
CA ARG A 233 -0.59 -27.60 -11.80
C ARG A 233 0.10 -28.66 -12.64
N LYS A 234 1.18 -29.22 -12.09
CA LYS A 234 1.96 -30.30 -12.72
C LYS A 234 1.12 -31.55 -13.04
N ASP A 235 0.00 -31.74 -12.36
CA ASP A 235 -0.96 -32.85 -12.55
C ASP A 235 -2.05 -32.53 -13.61
N GLY A 236 -1.93 -31.41 -14.32
CA GLY A 236 -2.90 -30.95 -15.33
C GLY A 236 -4.16 -30.31 -14.73
N THR A 237 -4.27 -30.20 -13.40
CA THR A 237 -5.44 -29.57 -12.77
C THR A 237 -5.30 -28.04 -12.72
N ILE A 238 -6.41 -27.34 -12.96
CA ILE A 238 -6.46 -25.88 -12.89
C ILE A 238 -6.82 -25.46 -11.46
N LYS A 239 -5.92 -24.77 -10.76
CA LYS A 239 -6.18 -24.23 -9.42
C LYS A 239 -6.43 -22.73 -9.47
N LYS A 240 -7.52 -22.26 -8.87
CA LYS A 240 -7.70 -20.84 -8.56
C LYS A 240 -6.71 -20.43 -7.47
N VAL A 241 -5.85 -19.46 -7.77
CA VAL A 241 -4.87 -18.86 -6.85
C VAL A 241 -5.18 -17.40 -6.52
N GLY A 242 -5.96 -16.71 -7.36
CA GLY A 242 -6.40 -15.34 -7.11
C GLY A 242 -7.64 -15.29 -6.22
N PHE A 243 -7.62 -14.47 -5.18
CA PHE A 243 -8.81 -14.21 -4.36
C PHE A 243 -9.73 -13.20 -5.07
N SER A 244 -11.03 -13.48 -5.02
CA SER A 244 -12.07 -12.62 -5.62
C SER A 244 -12.65 -11.61 -4.64
N GLU A 245 -12.64 -11.94 -3.34
CA GLU A 245 -13.10 -11.05 -2.27
C GLU A 245 -11.99 -10.08 -1.89
N LYS A 246 -12.27 -8.80 -2.11
CA LYS A 246 -11.39 -7.69 -1.78
C LYS A 246 -12.08 -6.79 -0.78
N PHE A 247 -11.32 -6.18 0.12
CA PHE A 247 -11.81 -5.05 0.90
C PHE A 247 -10.97 -3.79 0.65
N TYR A 248 -11.58 -2.64 0.87
CA TYR A 248 -11.13 -1.34 0.42
C TYR A 248 -10.99 -0.40 1.63
N PRO A 249 -9.91 -0.53 2.42
CA PRO A 249 -9.69 0.36 3.55
C PRO A 249 -9.59 1.81 3.05
N SER A 250 -10.15 2.75 3.82
CA SER A 250 -10.11 4.15 3.41
C SER A 250 -8.75 4.79 3.68
N LEU A 251 -8.25 5.52 2.70
CA LEU A 251 -7.01 6.29 2.87
C LEU A 251 -7.17 7.35 3.98
N THR A 252 -8.32 8.03 4.05
CA THR A 252 -8.54 9.12 5.02
C THR A 252 -8.70 8.64 6.47
N GLU A 253 -8.94 7.35 6.67
CA GLU A 253 -8.99 6.71 7.99
C GLU A 253 -7.60 6.21 8.45
N MET A 254 -6.59 6.24 7.56
CA MET A 254 -5.25 5.80 7.88
C MET A 254 -4.41 6.90 8.50
N GLY A 255 -3.54 6.51 9.43
CA GLY A 255 -2.49 7.37 9.93
C GLY A 255 -1.41 7.62 8.88
N SER A 256 -0.72 8.74 9.03
CA SER A 256 0.35 9.20 8.15
C SER A 256 1.72 8.61 8.51
N PHE A 257 2.72 8.83 7.66
CA PHE A 257 4.09 8.36 7.92
C PHE A 257 4.68 8.94 9.21
N GLU A 258 4.46 10.23 9.46
CA GLU A 258 4.94 10.86 10.69
C GLU A 258 4.31 10.21 11.93
N GLU A 259 3.00 9.95 11.89
CA GLU A 259 2.28 9.31 12.99
C GLU A 259 2.77 7.88 13.23
N LEU A 260 3.06 7.10 12.18
CA LEU A 260 3.65 5.77 12.32
C LEU A 260 4.96 5.83 13.11
N ILE A 261 5.86 6.75 12.73
CA ILE A 261 7.15 6.93 13.41
C ILE A 261 6.96 7.36 14.86
N LYS A 262 6.02 8.28 15.14
CA LYS A 262 5.70 8.71 16.51
C LYS A 262 5.15 7.55 17.34
N THR A 263 4.19 6.81 16.81
CA THR A 263 3.58 5.64 17.47
C THR A 263 4.63 4.60 17.82
N ILE A 264 5.54 4.27 16.89
CA ILE A 264 6.62 3.33 17.16
C ILE A 264 7.57 3.85 18.24
N ASN A 265 7.95 5.12 18.19
CA ASN A 265 8.87 5.70 19.17
C ASN A 265 8.26 5.81 20.57
N ASN A 266 6.95 5.99 20.69
CA ASN A 266 6.25 6.00 21.97
C ASN A 266 6.15 4.60 22.61
N ASN A 267 6.35 3.54 21.82
CA ASN A 267 6.33 2.13 22.26
C ASN A 267 7.73 1.55 22.50
N LYS A 268 8.80 2.35 22.35
CA LYS A 268 10.18 1.98 22.70
C LYS A 268 10.45 2.20 24.17
#